data_AF-A0A2G6HJU7-F1
#
_entry.id   AF-A0A2G6HJU7-F1
#
_cell.length_a   1.000
_cell.length_b   1.000
_cell.length_c   1.000
_cell.angle_alpha   90.00
_cell.angle_beta   90.00
_cell.angle_gamma   90.00
#
_symmetry.space_group_name_H-M   'P 1'
#
loop_
_entity.id
_entity.type
_entity.pdbx_description
1 polymer ?
#
loop_
_entity_poly.entity_id
_entity_poly.type
_entity_poly.pdbx_seq_one_letter_code
_entity_poly.pdbx_strand_id
1 'polypeptide(L)'
;MVTIGSVGWTLGSAALSRPWLKLRRDQIITAGAIFAAVGMSMVSFYAFTSGEVFLILAIGWIFAGIGMGLSQASTSLAVMELSEVHRQGRNTSSLQVAEGLGSALLVGLAGTSTAMWDVKAQPEIAFGATFTMLTLICIAMVFISTRIGHIANAVAGR
;
A
#
# COMPACT_ATOMS: atom_id res chain seq x y z
N MET A 1 12.51 1.46 12.14
CA MET A 1 11.86 1.32 10.81
C MET A 1 10.69 2.26 10.61
N VAL A 2 9.80 2.43 11.59
CA VAL A 2 8.63 3.33 11.47
C VAL A 2 9.02 4.74 10.97
N THR A 3 10.08 5.36 11.51
CA THR A 3 10.53 6.68 11.06
C THR A 3 10.86 6.73 9.56
N ILE A 4 11.58 5.73 9.05
CA ILE A 4 11.95 5.63 7.63
C ILE A 4 10.70 5.45 6.76
N GLY A 5 9.79 4.58 7.20
CA GLY A 5 8.48 4.40 6.55
C GLY A 5 7.64 5.68 6.56
N SER A 6 7.64 6.45 7.65
CA SER A 6 6.92 7.73 7.76
C SER A 6 7.48 8.79 6.80
N VAL A 7 8.80 8.83 6.58
CA VAL A 7 9.40 9.71 5.55
C VAL A 7 8.90 9.31 4.16
N GLY A 8 8.95 8.02 3.82
CA GLY A 8 8.43 7.52 2.54
C GLY A 8 6.94 7.83 2.37
N TRP A 9 6.15 7.64 3.41
CA TRP A 9 4.71 7.93 3.43
C TRP A 9 4.42 9.41 3.18
N THR A 10 5.16 10.30 3.84
CA THR A 10 5.01 11.76 3.69
C THR A 10 5.41 12.20 2.29
N LEU A 11 6.47 11.61 1.73
CA LEU A 11 6.89 11.88 0.35
C LEU A 11 5.83 11.42 -0.66
N GLY A 12 5.25 10.24 -0.46
CA GLY A 12 4.20 9.69 -1.31
C GLY A 12 2.93 10.55 -1.29
N SER A 13 2.49 11.00 -0.10
CA SER A 13 1.31 11.86 0.02
C SER A 13 1.56 13.27 -0.52
N ALA A 14 2.72 13.87 -0.24
CA ALA A 14 3.09 15.19 -0.75
C ALA A 14 3.27 15.22 -2.27
N ALA A 15 3.67 14.10 -2.89
CA ALA A 15 3.78 14.00 -4.35
C ALA A 15 2.44 14.25 -5.05
N LEU A 16 1.31 13.78 -4.51
CA LEU A 16 -0.02 14.07 -5.09
C LEU A 16 -0.42 15.54 -5.00
N SER A 17 0.04 16.28 -3.97
CA SER A 17 -0.29 17.70 -3.79
C SER A 17 0.47 18.63 -4.73
N ARG A 18 1.47 18.11 -5.47
CA ARG A 18 2.30 18.92 -6.36
C ARG A 18 1.62 19.10 -7.73
N PRO A 19 1.44 20.35 -8.22
CA PRO A 19 0.69 20.65 -9.45
C PRO A 19 1.29 20.14 -10.77
N TRP A 20 2.51 19.57 -10.75
CA TRP A 20 3.13 18.99 -11.96
C TRP A 20 2.74 17.53 -12.22
N LEU A 21 2.16 16.81 -11.24
CA LEU A 21 1.69 15.44 -11.42
C LEU A 21 0.32 15.45 -12.10
N LYS A 22 0.29 15.73 -13.41
CA LYS A 22 -0.89 15.51 -14.28
C LYS A 22 -1.05 14.03 -14.65
N LEU A 23 -0.89 13.13 -13.68
CA LEU A 23 -1.06 11.70 -13.88
C LEU A 23 -2.55 11.35 -13.79
N ARG A 24 -3.01 10.50 -14.72
CA ARG A 24 -4.37 9.99 -14.70
C ARG A 24 -4.58 9.16 -13.43
N ARG A 25 -5.77 9.21 -12.85
CA ARG A 25 -6.09 8.58 -11.54
C ARG A 25 -5.80 7.07 -11.52
N ASP A 26 -6.03 6.38 -12.64
CA ASP A 26 -5.70 4.97 -12.84
C ASP A 26 -4.19 4.69 -12.73
N GLN A 27 -3.36 5.59 -13.24
CA GLN A 27 -1.91 5.48 -13.15
C GLN A 27 -1.39 5.75 -11.74
N ILE A 28 -2.05 6.64 -10.98
CA ILE A 28 -1.68 6.91 -9.58
C ILE A 28 -1.96 5.69 -8.70
N ILE A 29 -3.13 5.07 -8.83
CA ILE A 29 -3.49 3.86 -8.06
C ILE A 29 -2.54 2.71 -8.42
N THR A 30 -2.28 2.51 -9.72
CA THR A 30 -1.37 1.46 -10.18
C THR A 30 0.07 1.70 -9.74
N ALA A 31 0.56 2.94 -9.79
CA ALA A 31 1.88 3.28 -9.29
C ALA A 31 1.98 2.97 -7.78
N GLY A 32 0.97 3.35 -6.99
CA GLY A 32 0.96 3.11 -5.54
C GLY A 32 1.02 1.62 -5.21
N ALA A 33 0.24 0.81 -5.93
CA ALA A 33 0.27 -0.64 -5.82
C ALA A 33 1.64 -1.23 -6.21
N ILE A 34 2.27 -0.73 -7.29
CA ILE A 34 3.61 -1.17 -7.70
C ILE A 34 4.67 -0.81 -6.65
N PHE A 35 4.67 0.43 -6.14
CA PHE A 35 5.59 0.87 -5.08
C PHE A 35 5.45 0.01 -3.82
N ALA A 36 4.21 -0.32 -3.43
CA ALA A 36 3.94 -1.21 -2.31
C ALA A 36 4.44 -2.65 -2.56
N ALA A 37 4.21 -3.20 -3.76
CA ALA A 37 4.67 -4.54 -4.13
C ALA A 37 6.20 -4.63 -4.17
N VAL A 38 6.89 -3.63 -4.74
CA VAL A 38 8.35 -3.57 -4.78
C VAL A 38 8.92 -3.46 -3.37
N GLY A 39 8.40 -2.53 -2.56
CA GLY A 39 8.84 -2.36 -1.17
C GLY A 39 8.65 -3.63 -0.33
N MET A 40 7.49 -4.28 -0.44
CA MET A 40 7.21 -5.51 0.28
C MET A 40 8.08 -6.68 -0.19
N SER A 41 8.36 -6.78 -1.50
CA SER A 41 9.28 -7.79 -2.05
C SER A 41 10.69 -7.64 -1.49
N MET A 42 11.18 -6.41 -1.35
CA MET A 42 12.49 -6.14 -0.74
C MET A 42 12.52 -6.53 0.75
N VAL A 43 11.45 -6.24 1.49
CA VAL A 43 11.33 -6.62 2.91
C VAL A 43 11.25 -8.15 3.07
N SER A 44 10.49 -8.81 2.19
CA SER A 44 10.38 -10.27 2.14
C SER A 44 11.73 -10.92 1.84
N PHE A 45 12.47 -10.41 0.85
CA PHE A 45 13.80 -10.91 0.53
C PHE A 45 14.79 -10.75 1.70
N TYR A 46 14.76 -9.59 2.38
CA TYR A 46 15.62 -9.35 3.54
C TYR A 46 15.34 -10.32 4.70
N ALA A 47 14.08 -10.73 4.89
CA ALA A 47 13.70 -11.64 5.97
C ALA A 47 14.40 -13.01 5.90
N PHE A 48 14.91 -13.40 4.73
CA PHE A 48 15.65 -14.65 4.51
C PHE A 48 17.18 -14.48 4.44
N THR A 49 17.71 -13.27 4.61
CA THR A 49 19.15 -12.94 4.39
C THR A 49 19.96 -12.84 5.69
N SER A 50 19.45 -13.35 6.83
CA SER A 50 20.15 -13.37 8.13
C SER A 50 20.75 -12.03 8.60
N GLY A 51 20.28 -10.89 8.06
CA GLY A 51 20.63 -9.54 8.52
C GLY A 51 21.85 -8.88 7.87
N GLU A 52 22.49 -9.48 6.86
CA GLU A 52 23.73 -8.90 6.30
C GLU A 52 23.52 -7.58 5.53
N VAL A 53 22.30 -7.27 5.08
CA VAL A 53 22.03 -6.14 4.17
C VAL A 53 20.94 -5.20 4.68
N PHE A 54 21.18 -4.55 5.82
CA PHE A 54 20.26 -3.58 6.44
C PHE A 54 19.78 -2.47 5.48
N LEU A 55 20.63 -2.08 4.52
CA LEU A 55 20.31 -1.06 3.52
C LEU A 55 19.11 -1.46 2.65
N ILE A 56 18.99 -2.74 2.27
CA ILE A 56 17.85 -3.24 1.49
C ILE A 56 16.56 -3.11 2.29
N LEU A 57 16.60 -3.44 3.59
CA LEU A 57 15.46 -3.28 4.48
C LEU A 57 15.03 -1.80 4.57
N ALA A 58 15.99 -0.89 4.77
CA ALA A 58 15.71 0.54 4.85
C ALA A 58 15.07 1.06 3.56
N ILE A 59 15.62 0.70 2.40
CA ILE A 59 15.09 1.08 1.09
C ILE A 59 13.69 0.49 0.90
N GLY A 60 13.50 -0.82 1.19
CA GLY A 60 12.19 -1.48 1.09
C GLY A 60 11.12 -0.77 1.92
N TRP A 61 11.43 -0.32 3.13
CA TRP A 61 10.53 0.46 3.96
C TRP A 61 10.20 1.86 3.41
N ILE A 62 11.14 2.51 2.72
CA ILE A 62 10.86 3.77 2.01
C ILE A 62 9.86 3.53 0.89
N PHE A 63 10.10 2.52 0.04
CA PHE A 63 9.22 2.15 -1.07
C PHE A 63 7.83 1.75 -0.57
N ALA A 64 7.75 0.92 0.48
CA ALA A 64 6.50 0.56 1.13
C ALA A 64 5.77 1.79 1.71
N GLY A 65 6.51 2.69 2.36
CA GLY A 65 6.00 3.97 2.86
C GLY A 65 5.38 4.82 1.74
N ILE A 66 6.11 5.01 0.65
CA ILE A 66 5.65 5.76 -0.53
C ILE A 66 4.37 5.12 -1.10
N GLY A 67 4.35 3.80 -1.28
CA GLY A 67 3.19 3.07 -1.78
C GLY A 67 1.95 3.24 -0.88
N MET A 68 2.13 3.17 0.44
CA MET A 68 1.05 3.42 1.40
C MET A 68 0.54 4.87 1.35
N GLY A 69 1.43 5.86 1.27
CA GLY A 69 1.06 7.28 1.19
C GLY A 69 0.32 7.61 -0.10
N LEU A 70 0.79 7.07 -1.23
CA LEU A 70 0.15 7.26 -2.53
C LEU A 70 -1.24 6.60 -2.57
N SER A 71 -1.36 5.39 -2.04
CA SER A 71 -2.63 4.65 -1.99
C SER A 71 -3.66 5.43 -1.16
N GLN A 72 -3.31 5.87 0.05
CA GLN A 72 -4.24 6.58 0.94
C GLN A 72 -4.70 7.93 0.35
N ALA A 73 -3.80 8.66 -0.30
CA ALA A 73 -4.13 9.91 -0.99
C ALA A 73 -5.02 9.65 -2.22
N SER A 74 -4.75 8.58 -2.99
CA SER A 74 -5.52 8.23 -4.19
C SER A 74 -6.96 7.81 -3.86
N THR A 75 -7.15 7.02 -2.80
CA THR A 75 -8.49 6.59 -2.36
C THR A 75 -9.31 7.78 -1.88
N SER A 76 -8.69 8.69 -1.13
CA SER A 76 -9.34 9.93 -0.68
C SER A 76 -9.81 10.79 -1.86
N LEU A 77 -8.94 10.98 -2.85
CA LEU A 77 -9.26 11.77 -4.04
C LEU A 77 -10.37 11.11 -4.88
N ALA A 78 -10.29 9.79 -5.09
CA ALA A 78 -11.31 9.04 -5.82
C ALA A 78 -12.70 9.13 -5.16
N VAL A 79 -12.79 9.04 -3.82
CA VAL A 79 -14.05 9.23 -3.11
C VAL A 79 -14.59 10.65 -3.29
N MET A 80 -13.75 11.68 -3.25
CA MET A 80 -14.19 13.06 -3.45
C MET A 80 -14.72 13.30 -4.86
N GLU A 81 -14.06 12.75 -5.88
CA GLU A 81 -14.38 13.04 -7.27
C GLU A 81 -15.51 12.19 -7.85
N LEU A 82 -15.80 11.02 -7.28
CA LEU A 82 -16.95 10.18 -7.67
C LEU A 82 -18.20 10.43 -6.82
N SER A 83 -18.10 11.14 -5.69
CA SER A 83 -19.26 11.43 -4.84
C SER A 83 -19.91 12.76 -5.20
N GLU A 84 -21.22 12.74 -5.45
CA GLU A 84 -22.01 13.97 -5.45
C GLU A 84 -21.94 14.63 -4.06
N VAL A 85 -21.90 15.96 -3.98
CA VAL A 85 -21.70 16.75 -2.74
C VAL A 85 -22.61 16.31 -1.59
N HIS A 86 -23.84 15.86 -1.90
CA HIS A 86 -24.82 15.41 -0.91
C HIS A 86 -24.65 13.95 -0.43
N ARG A 87 -23.76 13.15 -1.05
CA ARG A 87 -23.48 11.74 -0.71
C ARG A 87 -22.06 11.50 -0.20
N GLN A 88 -21.23 12.54 -0.17
CA GLN A 88 -19.83 12.45 0.20
C GLN A 88 -19.62 11.88 1.62
N GLY A 89 -20.44 12.28 2.59
CA GLY A 89 -20.39 11.73 3.95
C GLY A 89 -20.61 10.21 3.98
N ARG A 90 -21.64 9.72 3.30
CA ARG A 90 -21.97 8.27 3.25
C ARG A 90 -20.91 7.45 2.52
N ASN A 91 -20.35 7.98 1.43
CA ASN A 91 -19.32 7.29 0.68
C ASN A 91 -17.99 7.23 1.45
N THR A 92 -17.60 8.33 2.12
CA THR A 92 -16.43 8.35 3.01
C THR A 92 -16.59 7.41 4.20
N SER A 93 -17.77 7.33 4.82
CA SER A 93 -18.01 6.36 5.91
C SER A 93 -17.89 4.92 5.43
N SER A 94 -18.41 4.61 4.23
CA SER A 94 -18.29 3.27 3.64
C SER A 94 -16.82 2.92 3.35
N LEU A 95 -16.05 3.90 2.86
CA LEU A 95 -14.62 3.74 2.64
C LEU A 95 -13.87 3.47 3.94
N GLN A 96 -14.11 4.26 4.99
CA GLN A 96 -13.45 4.06 6.29
C GLN A 96 -13.74 2.68 6.89
N VAL A 97 -14.97 2.19 6.74
CA VAL A 97 -15.34 0.83 7.17
C VAL A 97 -14.60 -0.21 6.33
N ALA A 98 -14.51 -0.03 5.01
CA ALA A 98 -13.76 -0.93 4.14
C ALA A 98 -12.25 -0.95 4.47
N GLU A 99 -11.65 0.21 4.72
CA GLU A 99 -10.25 0.33 5.16
C GLU A 99 -10.02 -0.34 6.52
N GLY A 100 -10.92 -0.11 7.48
CA GLY A 100 -10.90 -0.76 8.78
C GLY A 100 -10.99 -2.28 8.70
N LEU A 101 -11.95 -2.81 7.94
CA LEU A 101 -12.10 -4.24 7.71
C LEU A 101 -10.90 -4.85 6.99
N GLY A 102 -10.42 -4.20 5.92
CA GLY A 102 -9.26 -4.65 5.17
C GLY A 102 -8.00 -4.71 6.02
N SER A 103 -7.74 -3.68 6.82
CA SER A 103 -6.60 -3.65 7.75
C SER A 103 -6.70 -4.74 8.82
N ALA A 104 -7.87 -4.92 9.44
CA ALA A 104 -8.09 -5.96 10.45
C ALA A 104 -7.87 -7.37 9.87
N LEU A 105 -8.38 -7.64 8.67
CA LEU A 105 -8.18 -8.92 7.98
C LEU A 105 -6.70 -9.19 7.69
N LEU A 106 -5.99 -8.21 7.13
CA LEU A 106 -4.56 -8.36 6.81
C LEU A 106 -3.70 -8.54 8.06
N VAL A 107 -3.98 -7.80 9.13
CA VAL A 107 -3.30 -7.95 10.43
C VAL A 107 -3.59 -9.32 11.03
N GLY A 108 -4.84 -9.79 10.98
CA GLY A 108 -5.22 -11.12 11.46
C GLY A 108 -4.52 -12.25 10.70
N LEU A 109 -4.43 -12.15 9.38
CA LEU A 109 -3.70 -13.10 8.54
C LEU A 109 -2.19 -13.08 8.85
N ALA A 110 -1.58 -11.90 8.98
CA ALA A 110 -0.17 -11.76 9.30
C ALA A 110 0.18 -12.29 10.72
N GLY A 111 -0.70 -12.06 11.69
CA GLY A 111 -0.57 -12.63 13.02
C GLY A 111 -0.72 -14.15 13.01
N THR A 112 -1.67 -14.67 12.24
CA THR A 112 -1.89 -16.11 12.09
C THR A 112 -0.71 -16.79 11.39
N SER A 113 -0.18 -16.19 10.33
CA SER A 113 0.98 -16.72 9.62
C SER A 113 2.23 -16.76 10.49
N THR A 114 2.47 -15.72 11.31
CA THR A 114 3.59 -15.73 12.26
C THR A 114 3.38 -16.75 13.39
N ALA A 115 2.16 -16.90 13.90
CA ALA A 115 1.83 -17.83 14.97
C ALA A 115 1.94 -19.32 14.58
N MET A 116 1.94 -19.64 13.28
CA MET A 116 2.17 -21.01 12.79
C MET A 116 3.61 -21.50 12.99
N TRP A 117 4.55 -20.59 13.23
CA TRP A 117 5.98 -20.92 13.35
C TRP A 117 6.52 -20.59 14.74
N ASP A 118 7.53 -21.34 15.18
CA ASP A 118 8.26 -20.97 16.39
C ASP A 118 9.18 -19.78 16.09
N VAL A 119 8.71 -18.58 16.43
CA VAL A 119 9.44 -17.32 16.21
C VAL A 119 10.79 -17.29 16.95
N LYS A 120 10.94 -18.03 18.06
CA LYS A 120 12.21 -18.06 18.81
C LYS A 120 13.23 -18.98 18.16
N ALA A 121 12.77 -20.14 17.68
CA ALA A 121 13.65 -21.12 17.04
C ALA A 121 13.96 -20.76 15.58
N GLN A 122 13.01 -20.19 14.86
CA GLN A 122 13.07 -19.97 13.40
C GLN A 122 12.50 -18.58 13.02
N PRO A 123 13.11 -17.48 13.49
CA PRO A 123 12.62 -16.13 13.22
C PRO A 123 12.57 -15.83 11.72
N GLU A 124 13.56 -16.27 10.95
CA GLU A 124 13.63 -16.03 9.51
C GLU A 124 12.45 -16.65 8.75
N ILE A 125 12.03 -17.86 9.12
CA ILE A 125 10.90 -18.54 8.48
C ILE A 125 9.58 -17.89 8.91
N ALA A 126 9.43 -17.57 10.20
CA ALA A 126 8.21 -16.93 10.70
C ALA A 126 7.95 -15.56 10.05
N PHE A 127 8.96 -14.70 10.01
CA PHE A 127 8.86 -13.39 9.38
C PHE A 127 8.87 -13.49 7.85
N GLY A 128 9.73 -14.33 7.29
CA GLY A 128 9.85 -14.55 5.85
C GLY A 128 8.56 -15.06 5.22
N ALA A 129 7.90 -16.06 5.82
CA ALA A 129 6.60 -16.56 5.36
C ALA A 129 5.52 -15.47 5.39
N THR A 130 5.49 -14.68 6.46
CA THR A 130 4.53 -13.58 6.63
C THR A 130 4.73 -12.48 5.60
N PHE A 131 5.96 -11.99 5.42
CA PHE A 131 6.25 -10.96 4.41
C PHE A 131 6.09 -11.47 2.98
N THR A 132 6.34 -12.75 2.72
CA THR A 132 6.08 -13.37 1.41
C THR A 132 4.58 -13.40 1.13
N MET A 133 3.76 -13.82 2.09
CA MET A 133 2.29 -13.78 1.96
C MET A 133 1.79 -12.36 1.67
N LEU A 134 2.26 -11.36 2.43
CA LEU A 134 1.90 -9.96 2.20
C LEU A 134 2.36 -9.46 0.83
N THR A 135 3.54 -9.90 0.35
CA THR A 135 4.03 -9.59 -0.99
C THR A 135 3.10 -10.14 -2.06
N LEU A 136 2.65 -11.39 -1.94
CA LEU A 136 1.70 -12.01 -2.87
C LEU A 136 0.36 -11.23 -2.90
N ILE A 137 -0.10 -10.77 -1.73
CA ILE A 137 -1.29 -9.92 -1.64
C ILE A 137 -1.06 -8.59 -2.37
N CYS A 138 0.08 -7.93 -2.16
CA CYS A 138 0.41 -6.69 -2.87
C CYS A 138 0.47 -6.90 -4.39
N ILE A 139 1.07 -8.01 -4.86
CA ILE A 139 1.12 -8.36 -6.28
C ILE A 139 -0.31 -8.58 -6.82
N ALA A 140 -1.17 -9.32 -6.09
CA ALA A 140 -2.57 -9.49 -6.47
C ALA A 140 -3.30 -8.14 -6.56
N MET A 141 -3.02 -7.21 -5.64
CA MET A 141 -3.58 -5.85 -5.68
C MET A 141 -3.11 -5.04 -6.89
N VAL A 142 -1.87 -5.21 -7.36
CA VAL A 142 -1.41 -4.61 -8.62
C VAL A 142 -2.27 -5.12 -9.79
N PHE A 143 -2.50 -6.43 -9.87
CA PHE A 143 -3.35 -7.00 -10.93
C PHE A 143 -4.79 -6.49 -10.85
N ILE A 144 -5.37 -6.41 -9.66
CA ILE A 144 -6.71 -5.86 -9.45
C ILE A 144 -6.76 -4.37 -9.84
N SER A 145 -5.72 -3.59 -9.51
CA SER A 145 -5.63 -2.18 -9.90
C SER A 145 -5.67 -2.01 -11.43
N THR A 146 -5.01 -2.89 -12.18
CA THR A 146 -5.06 -2.84 -13.66
C THR A 146 -6.43 -3.21 -14.24
N ARG A 147 -7.33 -3.79 -13.45
CA ARG A 147 -8.72 -4.10 -13.84
C ARG A 147 -9.68 -2.94 -13.57
N ILE A 148 -9.26 -1.90 -12.86
CA ILE A 148 -10.07 -0.69 -12.67
C ILE A 148 -10.19 -0.02 -14.04
N GLY A 149 -11.38 -0.13 -14.65
CA GLY A 149 -11.68 0.44 -15.96
C GLY A 149 -11.41 1.94 -16.02
N HIS A 150 -11.21 2.46 -17.23
CA HIS A 150 -10.84 3.84 -17.51
C HIS A 150 -11.77 4.84 -16.78
N ILE A 151 -11.32 5.40 -15.65
CA ILE A 151 -12.06 6.46 -14.97
C ILE A 151 -11.89 7.72 -15.82
N ALA A 152 -12.91 8.05 -16.61
CA ALA A 152 -12.90 9.28 -17.39
C ALA A 152 -12.75 10.48 -16.44
N ASN A 153 -11.74 11.32 -16.68
CA ASN A 153 -11.56 12.57 -15.97
C ASN A 153 -12.80 13.45 -16.20
N ALA A 154 -13.68 13.56 -15.20
CA ALA A 154 -14.83 14.48 -15.23
C ALA A 154 -14.42 15.97 -15.29
N VAL A 155 -13.10 16.27 -15.28
CA VAL A 155 -12.55 17.63 -15.26
C VAL A 155 -12.25 18.17 -16.68
N ALA A 156 -12.39 17.37 -17.74
CA ALA A 156 -12.20 17.84 -19.12
C ALA A 156 -13.48 18.46 -19.74
N GLY A 157 -14.36 19.03 -18.92
CA GLY A 157 -15.66 19.51 -19.37
C GLY A 157 -16.23 20.64 -18.53
N ARG A 158 -15.46 21.69 -18.26
CA ARG A 158 -15.96 23.06 -18.07
C ARG A 158 -14.93 24.08 -18.55
#